data_AF-A0A423PD67-F1
#
_entry.id   AF-A0A423PD67-F1
#
_cell.length_a   1.000
_cell.length_b   1.000
_cell.length_c   1.000
_cell.angle_alpha   90.00
_cell.angle_beta   90.00
_cell.angle_gamma   90.00
#
_symmetry.space_group_name_H-M   'P 1'
#
loop_
_entity.id
_entity.type
_entity.pdbx_description
1 polymer ?
#
loop_
_entity_poly.entity_id
_entity_poly.type
_entity_poly.pdbx_seq_one_letter_code
_entity_poly.pdbx_strand_id
1 'polypeptide(L)'
;MDEIQQRWLCALSAPMAAINTGASYDDPAFCNDRYIDLQDSWGIDDRGQLFDMLERMTDDGHAKHLSAAYLAWQRCLPSEWQALLDDLSPRERTLHEFASRTFGSCGPGGILSWDYGRMGFLLRCAVRNQWVNLDESNWLHSRLALRAQFHYGSWMAYFDGFVVGRTFWSCLSASDDELARELDRQGANALNLRIARGLAENIPRFLADLPWHMEIDLPPRPASLKEFDWS
;
A
#
# COMPACT_ATOMS: atom_id res chain seq x y z
N MET A 1 -13.30 0.49 19.05
CA MET A 1 -12.78 -0.52 18.12
C MET A 1 -12.41 -1.74 18.93
N ASP A 2 -12.84 -2.92 18.48
CA ASP A 2 -12.50 -4.17 19.13
C ASP A 2 -11.17 -4.76 18.57
N GLU A 3 -10.75 -5.90 19.13
CA GLU A 3 -9.50 -6.55 18.78
C GLU A 3 -9.49 -7.05 17.33
N ILE A 4 -10.61 -7.58 16.82
CA ILE A 4 -10.67 -8.15 15.47
C ILE A 4 -10.59 -7.06 14.40
N GLN A 5 -11.24 -5.91 14.60
CA GLN A 5 -11.12 -4.75 13.72
C GLN A 5 -9.71 -4.17 13.75
N GLN A 6 -9.08 -4.08 14.92
CA GLN A 6 -7.69 -3.61 15.02
C GLN A 6 -6.71 -4.53 14.27
N ARG A 7 -6.88 -5.85 14.39
CA ARG A 7 -6.11 -6.83 13.61
C ARG A 7 -6.33 -6.65 12.11
N TRP A 8 -7.57 -6.39 11.68
CA TRP A 8 -7.87 -6.07 10.29
C TRP A 8 -7.12 -4.82 9.82
N LEU A 9 -7.09 -3.75 10.61
CA LEU A 9 -6.34 -2.53 10.28
C LEU A 9 -4.83 -2.82 10.14
N CYS A 10 -4.26 -3.62 11.05
CA CYS A 10 -2.86 -3.99 11.00
C CYS A 10 -2.52 -4.81 9.74
N ALA A 11 -3.46 -5.63 9.26
CA ALA A 11 -3.29 -6.44 8.06
C ALA A 11 -3.01 -5.63 6.78
N LEU A 12 -3.45 -4.36 6.71
CA LEU A 12 -3.12 -3.47 5.59
C LEU A 12 -1.60 -3.30 5.40
N SER A 13 -0.83 -3.41 6.48
CA SER A 13 0.63 -3.30 6.49
C SER A 13 1.34 -4.65 6.65
N ALA A 14 0.63 -5.78 6.50
CA ALA A 14 1.21 -7.12 6.57
C ALA A 14 2.44 -7.33 5.65
N PRO A 15 2.47 -6.80 4.40
CA PRO A 15 3.67 -6.89 3.57
C PRO A 15 4.91 -6.20 4.18
N MET A 16 4.70 -5.13 4.97
CA MET A 16 5.77 -4.45 5.71
C MET A 16 6.23 -5.29 6.91
N ALA A 17 5.31 -5.95 7.61
CA ALA A 17 5.67 -6.91 8.67
C ALA A 17 6.50 -8.09 8.10
N ALA A 18 6.17 -8.57 6.90
CA ALA A 18 6.87 -9.68 6.25
C ALA A 18 8.36 -9.41 5.95
N ILE A 19 8.76 -8.14 5.80
CA ILE A 19 10.17 -7.77 5.50
C ILE A 19 10.95 -7.25 6.70
N ASN A 20 10.26 -6.83 7.75
CA ASN A 20 10.88 -6.30 8.96
C ASN A 20 10.97 -7.40 10.02
N THR A 21 12.17 -7.94 10.23
CA THR A 21 12.41 -9.00 11.22
C THR A 21 11.95 -8.57 12.61
N GLY A 22 11.12 -9.40 13.25
CA GLY A 22 10.60 -9.14 14.60
C GLY A 22 9.38 -8.22 14.66
N ALA A 23 8.86 -7.76 13.51
CA ALA A 23 7.57 -7.09 13.44
C ALA A 23 6.43 -8.09 13.66
N SER A 24 5.40 -7.67 14.39
CA SER A 24 4.16 -8.45 14.49
C SER A 24 3.23 -8.12 13.33
N TYR A 25 2.29 -9.02 13.04
CA TYR A 25 1.22 -8.77 12.08
C TYR A 25 -0.01 -8.09 12.72
N ASP A 26 -0.20 -8.25 14.02
CA ASP A 26 -1.35 -7.76 14.80
C ASP A 26 -1.03 -6.60 15.76
N ASP A 27 0.24 -6.29 16.03
CA ASP A 27 0.60 -5.23 16.97
C ASP A 27 0.38 -3.83 16.36
N PRO A 28 -0.52 -2.98 16.92
CA PRO A 28 -0.71 -1.62 16.45
C PRO A 28 0.53 -0.73 16.61
N ALA A 29 1.54 -1.14 17.39
CA ALA A 29 2.83 -0.47 17.56
C ALA A 29 4.00 -1.17 16.82
N PHE A 30 3.67 -1.98 15.80
CA PHE A 30 4.56 -2.67 14.85
C PHE A 30 5.52 -3.72 15.42
N CYS A 31 6.41 -3.34 16.33
CA CYS A 31 7.43 -4.21 16.92
C CYS A 31 7.66 -3.87 18.40
N ASN A 32 7.97 -4.87 19.24
CA ASN A 32 8.11 -4.66 20.67
C ASN A 32 9.37 -3.88 21.09
N ASP A 33 9.14 -2.92 22.00
CA ASP A 33 10.07 -2.32 22.96
C ASP A 33 11.24 -1.48 22.43
N ARG A 34 11.15 -0.96 21.20
CA ARG A 34 12.16 -0.03 20.66
C ARG A 34 11.55 1.12 19.87
N TYR A 35 12.11 2.31 20.06
CA TYR A 35 11.90 3.44 19.15
C TYR A 35 12.32 3.03 17.73
N ILE A 36 11.54 3.46 16.73
CA ILE A 36 11.78 3.15 15.32
C ILE A 36 12.30 4.41 14.64
N ASP A 37 13.57 4.39 14.23
CA ASP A 37 14.16 5.49 13.47
C ASP A 37 13.63 5.47 12.03
N LEU A 38 12.92 6.54 11.64
CA LEU A 38 12.37 6.73 10.31
C LEU A 38 13.15 7.76 9.49
N GLN A 39 14.16 8.41 10.06
CA GLN A 39 14.84 9.52 9.40
C GLN A 39 15.58 9.06 8.15
N ASP A 40 16.39 8.00 8.24
CA ASP A 40 17.24 7.55 7.13
C ASP A 40 16.44 7.01 5.93
N SER A 41 15.29 6.37 6.20
CA SER A 41 14.51 5.67 5.16
C SER A 41 13.31 6.46 4.66
N TRP A 42 12.79 7.39 5.47
CA TRP A 42 11.56 8.12 5.17
C TRP A 42 11.71 9.64 5.31
N GLY A 43 12.79 10.13 5.93
CA GLY A 43 12.97 11.55 6.22
C GLY A 43 11.90 12.07 7.19
N ILE A 44 11.52 11.25 8.18
CA ILE A 44 10.52 11.58 9.18
C ILE A 44 11.16 11.49 10.57
N ASP A 45 11.22 12.60 11.29
CA ASP A 45 11.70 12.67 12.68
C ASP A 45 10.65 13.17 13.68
N ASP A 46 9.50 13.64 13.19
CA ASP A 46 8.43 14.18 14.02
C ASP A 46 7.00 13.90 13.53
N ARG A 47 6.03 14.28 14.37
CA ARG A 47 4.60 14.14 14.10
C ARG A 47 4.12 14.95 12.90
N GLY A 48 4.68 16.14 12.65
CA GLY A 48 4.28 17.01 11.54
C GLY A 48 4.66 16.39 10.21
N GLN A 49 5.90 15.97 10.07
CA GLN A 49 6.41 15.29 8.88
C GLN A 49 5.69 13.97 8.59
N LEU A 50 5.29 13.23 9.64
CA LEU A 50 4.42 12.06 9.49
C LEU A 50 3.09 12.45 8.82
N PHE A 51 2.44 13.51 9.30
CA PHE A 51 1.16 13.96 8.77
C PHE A 51 1.28 14.47 7.33
N ASP A 52 2.32 15.23 7.01
CA ASP A 52 2.62 15.66 5.64
C ASP A 52 2.84 14.44 4.71
N MET A 53 3.52 13.41 5.21
CA MET A 53 3.71 12.16 4.46
C MET A 53 2.39 11.44 4.21
N LEU A 54 1.53 11.31 5.22
CA LEU A 54 0.22 10.64 5.11
C LEU A 54 -0.66 11.33 4.07
N GLU A 55 -0.81 12.66 4.17
CA GLU A 55 -1.61 13.47 3.26
C GLU A 55 -1.12 13.30 1.81
N ARG A 56 0.18 13.50 1.58
CA ARG A 56 0.77 13.40 0.24
C ARG A 56 0.64 12.01 -0.36
N MET A 57 0.94 10.95 0.39
CA MET A 57 1.09 9.61 -0.15
C MET A 57 -0.23 8.90 -0.45
N THR A 58 -1.32 9.29 0.20
CA THR A 58 -2.59 8.54 0.07
C THR A 58 -3.45 9.02 -1.09
N ASP A 59 -3.28 10.28 -1.49
CA ASP A 59 -3.96 10.89 -2.64
C ASP A 59 -3.02 11.13 -3.83
N ASP A 60 -1.77 11.53 -3.57
CA ASP A 60 -0.75 11.82 -4.58
C ASP A 60 0.48 10.88 -4.48
N GLY A 61 0.22 9.62 -4.09
CA GLY A 61 1.21 8.56 -4.01
C GLY A 61 1.71 8.04 -5.37
N HIS A 62 2.48 6.94 -5.32
CA HIS A 62 3.07 6.35 -6.52
C HIS A 62 2.02 5.76 -7.46
N ALA A 63 0.87 5.34 -6.92
CA ALA A 63 -0.22 4.80 -7.72
C ALA A 63 -0.76 5.77 -8.77
N LYS A 64 -0.62 7.08 -8.55
CA LYS A 64 -1.03 8.11 -9.50
C LYS A 64 -0.40 7.93 -10.89
N HIS A 65 0.84 7.44 -10.95
CA HIS A 65 1.56 7.21 -12.20
C HIS A 65 0.94 6.12 -13.08
N LEU A 66 0.20 5.16 -12.50
CA LEU A 66 -0.44 4.06 -13.22
C LEU A 66 -1.97 4.20 -13.28
N SER A 67 -2.55 5.21 -12.62
CA SER A 67 -4.00 5.38 -12.51
C SER A 67 -4.71 5.42 -13.87
N ALA A 68 -4.20 6.20 -14.82
CA ALA A 68 -4.74 6.29 -16.18
C ALA A 68 -4.64 4.96 -16.94
N ALA A 69 -3.52 4.24 -16.79
CA ALA A 69 -3.29 2.96 -17.44
C ALA A 69 -4.24 1.86 -16.94
N TYR A 70 -4.43 1.75 -15.63
CA TYR A 70 -5.39 0.81 -15.02
C TYR A 70 -6.83 1.14 -15.43
N LEU A 71 -7.20 2.43 -15.44
CA LEU A 71 -8.51 2.89 -15.86
C LEU A 71 -8.78 2.59 -17.35
N ALA A 72 -7.80 2.86 -18.21
CA ALA A 72 -7.88 2.58 -19.63
C ALA A 72 -8.06 1.08 -19.89
N TRP A 73 -7.25 0.23 -19.24
CA TRP A 73 -7.36 -1.22 -19.39
C TRP A 73 -8.75 -1.75 -18.98
N GLN A 74 -9.34 -1.19 -17.92
CA GLN A 74 -10.67 -1.58 -17.47
C GLN A 74 -11.79 -1.19 -18.45
N ARG A 75 -11.61 -0.14 -19.24
CA ARG A 75 -12.69 0.50 -20.01
C ARG A 75 -12.58 0.36 -21.52
N CYS A 76 -11.36 0.24 -22.05
CA CYS A 76 -11.14 0.14 -23.49
C CYS A 76 -11.58 -1.22 -24.02
N LEU A 77 -12.23 -1.20 -25.19
CA LEU A 77 -12.33 -2.38 -26.04
C LEU A 77 -10.94 -2.76 -26.59
N PRO A 78 -10.73 -4.01 -27.03
CA PRO A 78 -9.43 -4.44 -27.54
C PRO A 78 -8.87 -3.57 -28.68
N SER A 79 -9.72 -3.08 -29.59
CA SER A 79 -9.30 -2.18 -30.67
C SER A 79 -8.92 -0.78 -30.17
N GLU A 80 -9.65 -0.27 -29.18
CA GLU A 80 -9.37 1.04 -28.56
C GLU A 80 -8.08 0.99 -27.74
N TRP A 81 -7.82 -0.14 -27.08
CA TRP A 81 -6.57 -0.37 -26.36
C TRP A 81 -5.37 -0.35 -27.31
N GLN A 82 -5.45 -1.05 -28.44
CA GLN A 82 -4.37 -1.05 -29.42
C GLN A 82 -4.12 0.35 -30.00
N ALA A 83 -5.20 1.06 -30.37
CA ALA A 83 -5.10 2.43 -30.86
C ALA A 83 -4.49 3.37 -29.82
N LEU A 84 -4.89 3.25 -28.55
CA LEU A 84 -4.27 3.99 -27.45
C LEU A 84 -2.77 3.73 -27.38
N LEU A 85 -2.34 2.46 -27.36
CA LEU A 85 -0.92 2.12 -27.27
C LEU A 85 -0.10 2.70 -28.42
N ASP A 86 -0.66 2.85 -29.61
CA ASP A 86 0.01 3.41 -30.80
C ASP A 86 0.28 4.92 -30.72
N ASP A 87 -0.50 5.65 -29.91
CA ASP A 87 -0.35 7.10 -29.73
C ASP A 87 0.50 7.49 -28.50
N LEU A 88 0.81 6.54 -27.62
CA LEU A 88 1.56 6.79 -26.38
C LEU A 88 3.07 6.95 -26.60
N SER A 89 3.72 7.75 -25.75
CA SER A 89 5.19 7.77 -25.67
C SER A 89 5.75 6.40 -25.24
N PRO A 90 7.04 6.10 -25.50
CA PRO A 90 7.63 4.80 -25.14
C PRO A 90 7.45 4.42 -23.66
N ARG A 91 7.63 5.38 -22.75
CA ARG A 91 7.42 5.19 -21.32
C ARG A 91 5.96 4.91 -21.01
N GLU A 92 5.03 5.75 -21.50
CA GLU A 92 3.60 5.57 -21.23
C GLU A 92 3.09 4.25 -21.77
N ARG A 93 3.49 3.84 -22.98
CA ARG A 93 3.18 2.53 -23.54
C ARG A 93 3.64 1.41 -22.61
N THR A 94 4.89 1.46 -22.14
CA THR A 94 5.44 0.48 -21.20
C THR A 94 4.62 0.39 -19.92
N LEU A 95 4.20 1.54 -19.36
CA LEU A 95 3.37 1.58 -18.16
C LEU A 95 1.96 1.03 -18.40
N HIS A 96 1.37 1.27 -19.58
CA HIS A 96 0.07 0.72 -19.96
C HIS A 96 0.12 -0.80 -20.15
N GLU A 97 1.15 -1.30 -20.82
CA GLU A 97 1.38 -2.73 -20.94
C GLU A 97 1.68 -3.39 -19.59
N PHE A 98 2.38 -2.70 -18.68
CA PHE A 98 2.59 -3.20 -17.32
C PHE A 98 1.28 -3.29 -16.54
N ALA A 99 0.42 -2.26 -16.62
CA ALA A 99 -0.90 -2.27 -16.00
C ALA A 99 -1.77 -3.40 -16.54
N SER A 100 -1.80 -3.63 -17.87
CA SER A 100 -2.62 -4.71 -18.45
C SER A 100 -2.18 -6.10 -17.99
N ARG A 101 -0.87 -6.35 -17.89
CA ARG A 101 -0.32 -7.63 -17.39
C ARG A 101 -0.62 -7.88 -15.91
N THR A 102 -0.77 -6.82 -15.12
CA THR A 102 -0.92 -6.90 -13.65
C THR A 102 -2.37 -6.70 -13.18
N PHE A 103 -3.25 -6.21 -14.05
CA PHE A 103 -4.66 -5.98 -13.70
C PHE A 103 -5.39 -7.23 -13.22
N GLY A 104 -5.10 -8.40 -13.80
CA GLY A 104 -5.76 -9.65 -13.42
C GLY A 104 -5.58 -10.03 -11.95
N SER A 105 -4.41 -9.73 -11.37
CA SER A 105 -4.10 -9.96 -9.95
C SER A 105 -4.50 -8.78 -9.07
N CYS A 106 -4.18 -7.55 -9.50
CA CYS A 106 -4.35 -6.36 -8.67
C CYS A 106 -5.78 -5.80 -8.67
N GLY A 107 -6.55 -6.10 -9.71
CA GLY A 107 -7.88 -5.53 -9.92
C GLY A 107 -7.85 -4.00 -10.16
N PRO A 108 -9.01 -3.33 -10.04
CA PRO A 108 -9.15 -1.90 -10.32
C PRO A 108 -8.31 -1.00 -9.41
N GLY A 109 -8.02 -1.44 -8.18
CA GLY A 109 -7.16 -0.71 -7.25
C GLY A 109 -5.69 -0.62 -7.68
N GLY A 110 -5.26 -1.50 -8.59
CA GLY A 110 -3.91 -1.54 -9.12
C GLY A 110 -2.85 -1.58 -8.04
N ILE A 111 -2.05 -0.53 -7.95
CA ILE A 111 -0.94 -0.45 -6.99
C ILE A 111 -1.20 0.47 -5.79
N LEU A 112 -2.43 0.95 -5.59
CA LEU A 112 -2.79 1.80 -4.44
C LEU A 112 -2.40 1.17 -3.09
N SER A 113 -2.43 -0.16 -2.98
CA SER A 113 -2.09 -0.87 -1.76
C SER A 113 -0.62 -0.71 -1.37
N TRP A 114 0.28 -0.43 -2.32
CA TRP A 114 1.67 -0.06 -2.00
C TRP A 114 1.73 1.21 -1.16
N ASP A 115 0.95 2.22 -1.53
CA ASP A 115 0.90 3.48 -0.79
C ASP A 115 0.14 3.28 0.54
N TYR A 116 -1.04 2.62 0.53
CA TYR A 116 -1.83 2.37 1.75
C TYR A 116 -1.10 1.51 2.78
N GLY A 117 -0.46 0.42 2.36
CA GLY A 117 0.25 -0.47 3.27
C GLY A 117 1.48 0.20 3.91
N ARG A 118 2.12 1.11 3.17
CA ARG A 118 3.20 1.95 3.69
C ARG A 118 2.70 2.98 4.70
N MET A 119 1.54 3.60 4.45
CA MET A 119 0.94 4.53 5.40
C MET A 119 0.47 3.82 6.66
N GLY A 120 -0.13 2.64 6.54
CA GLY A 120 -0.47 1.81 7.70
C GLY A 120 0.76 1.43 8.53
N PHE A 121 1.87 1.07 7.86
CA PHE A 121 3.14 0.84 8.53
C PHE A 121 3.62 2.08 9.31
N LEU A 122 3.63 3.26 8.68
CA LEU A 122 4.06 4.50 9.34
C LEU A 122 3.19 4.86 10.54
N LEU A 123 1.87 4.66 10.46
CA LEU A 123 0.97 4.86 11.59
C LEU A 123 1.31 3.94 12.77
N ARG A 124 1.65 2.68 12.50
CA ARG A 124 2.07 1.74 13.56
C ARG A 124 3.41 2.14 14.18
N CYS A 125 4.36 2.62 13.36
CA CYS A 125 5.60 3.18 13.86
C CYS A 125 5.38 4.45 14.70
N ALA A 126 4.45 5.32 14.29
CA ALA A 126 4.13 6.54 15.01
C ALA A 126 3.49 6.28 16.38
N VAL A 127 2.68 5.23 16.51
CA VAL A 127 2.19 4.74 17.82
C VAL A 127 3.36 4.32 18.70
N ARG A 128 4.31 3.54 18.14
CA ARG A 128 5.51 3.10 18.86
C ARG A 128 6.38 4.27 19.33
N ASN A 129 6.55 5.27 18.47
CA ASN A 129 7.34 6.47 18.75
C ASN A 129 6.59 7.51 19.59
N GLN A 130 5.33 7.24 19.96
CA GLN A 130 4.47 8.14 20.73
C GLN A 130 4.19 9.48 20.03
N TRP A 131 4.33 9.53 18.71
CA TRP A 131 3.96 10.70 17.91
C TRP A 131 2.45 10.81 17.74
N VAL A 132 1.75 9.68 17.73
CA VAL A 132 0.30 9.58 17.76
C VAL A 132 -0.12 8.60 18.84
N ASN A 133 -1.30 8.80 19.43
CA ASN A 133 -1.89 7.80 20.32
C ASN A 133 -2.68 6.74 19.52
N LEU A 134 -3.15 5.70 20.22
CA LEU A 134 -3.86 4.59 19.58
C LEU A 134 -5.20 5.02 18.96
N ASP A 135 -5.93 5.95 19.58
CA ASP A 135 -7.21 6.42 19.06
C ASP A 135 -7.03 7.22 17.76
N GLU A 136 -5.98 8.04 17.69
CA GLU A 136 -5.56 8.74 16.47
C GLU A 136 -5.18 7.76 15.36
N SER A 137 -4.34 6.77 15.69
CA SER A 137 -3.92 5.75 14.73
C SER A 137 -5.11 4.92 14.23
N ASN A 138 -6.03 4.52 15.12
CA ASN A 138 -7.23 3.77 14.74
C ASN A 138 -8.13 4.59 13.80
N TRP A 139 -8.32 5.89 14.08
CA TRP A 139 -9.08 6.77 13.20
C TRP A 139 -8.44 6.88 11.81
N LEU A 140 -7.14 7.17 11.75
CA LEU A 140 -6.38 7.31 10.50
C LEU A 140 -6.34 5.99 9.70
N HIS A 141 -6.07 4.88 10.36
CA HIS A 141 -6.10 3.55 9.73
C HIS A 141 -7.48 3.19 9.20
N SER A 142 -8.55 3.56 9.90
CA SER A 142 -9.91 3.29 9.42
C SER A 142 -10.21 4.02 8.12
N ARG A 143 -9.63 5.22 7.89
CA ARG A 143 -9.72 5.91 6.59
C ARG A 143 -8.98 5.15 5.49
N LEU A 144 -7.79 4.63 5.79
CA LEU A 144 -7.06 3.76 4.86
C LEU A 144 -7.83 2.46 4.56
N ALA A 145 -8.49 1.88 5.57
CA ALA A 145 -9.32 0.70 5.44
C ALA A 145 -10.48 0.89 4.47
N LEU A 146 -11.24 1.99 4.63
CA LEU A 146 -12.34 2.33 3.72
C LEU A 146 -11.86 2.50 2.28
N ARG A 147 -10.75 3.21 2.08
CA ARG A 147 -10.14 3.42 0.76
C ARG A 147 -9.67 2.09 0.16
N ALA A 148 -9.03 1.23 0.95
CA ALA A 148 -8.62 -0.10 0.52
C ALA A 148 -9.83 -0.95 0.11
N GLN A 149 -10.85 -1.07 0.95
CA GLN A 149 -12.08 -1.83 0.67
C GLN A 149 -12.85 -1.32 -0.55
N PHE A 150 -12.78 -0.02 -0.84
CA PHE A 150 -13.39 0.56 -2.03
C PHE A 150 -12.68 0.11 -3.33
N HIS A 151 -11.34 0.01 -3.30
CA HIS A 151 -10.55 -0.24 -4.50
C HIS A 151 -10.24 -1.73 -4.77
N TYR A 152 -10.28 -2.58 -3.74
CA TYR A 152 -9.95 -4.00 -3.86
C TYR A 152 -11.11 -4.89 -3.39
N GLY A 153 -11.20 -6.10 -3.95
CA GLY A 153 -12.24 -7.09 -3.60
C GLY A 153 -11.73 -8.27 -2.77
N SER A 154 -10.43 -8.34 -2.46
CA SER A 154 -9.87 -9.41 -1.63
C SER A 154 -8.51 -9.05 -1.07
N TRP A 155 -8.10 -9.74 -0.01
CA TRP A 155 -6.74 -9.66 0.53
C TRP A 155 -5.67 -10.02 -0.49
N MET A 156 -5.93 -11.02 -1.34
CA MET A 156 -4.97 -11.43 -2.38
C MET A 156 -4.73 -10.31 -3.37
N ALA A 157 -5.79 -9.70 -3.91
CA ALA A 157 -5.65 -8.57 -4.84
C ALA A 157 -4.93 -7.38 -4.19
N TYR A 158 -5.23 -7.11 -2.92
CA TYR A 158 -4.56 -6.05 -2.15
C TYR A 158 -3.06 -6.34 -1.99
N PHE A 159 -2.66 -7.55 -1.60
CA PHE A 159 -1.25 -7.92 -1.44
C PHE A 159 -0.50 -8.00 -2.77
N ASP A 160 -1.14 -8.49 -3.83
CA ASP A 160 -0.55 -8.48 -5.18
C ASP A 160 -0.30 -7.04 -5.64
N GLY A 161 -1.27 -6.14 -5.45
CA GLY A 161 -1.11 -4.71 -5.69
C GLY A 161 0.07 -4.10 -4.94
N PHE A 162 0.35 -4.56 -3.72
CA PHE A 162 1.46 -4.05 -2.91
C PHE A 162 2.81 -4.48 -3.53
N VAL A 163 2.94 -5.75 -3.89
CA VAL A 163 4.18 -6.30 -4.49
C VAL A 163 4.42 -5.70 -5.88
N VAL A 164 3.36 -5.53 -6.67
CA VAL A 164 3.42 -4.88 -7.99
C VAL A 164 3.77 -3.40 -7.84
N GLY A 165 3.20 -2.70 -6.86
CA GLY A 165 3.53 -1.30 -6.59
C GLY A 165 4.97 -1.11 -6.13
N ARG A 166 5.49 -2.00 -5.28
CA ARG A 166 6.91 -2.02 -4.92
C ARG A 166 7.81 -2.22 -6.14
N THR A 167 7.43 -3.16 -7.01
CA THR A 167 8.11 -3.45 -8.28
C THR A 167 8.20 -2.20 -9.13
N PHE A 168 7.07 -1.53 -9.38
CA PHE A 168 7.03 -0.28 -10.11
C PHE A 168 7.89 0.81 -9.46
N TRP A 169 7.73 1.02 -8.15
CA TRP A 169 8.49 2.01 -7.39
C TRP A 169 10.00 1.83 -7.52
N SER A 170 10.48 0.58 -7.48
CA SER A 170 11.91 0.26 -7.60
C SER A 170 12.50 0.59 -8.98
N CYS A 171 11.64 0.78 -9.99
CA CYS A 171 12.03 1.04 -11.38
C CYS A 171 11.77 2.49 -11.83
N LEU A 172 11.26 3.37 -10.95
CA LEU A 172 10.87 4.73 -11.32
C LEU A 172 12.00 5.56 -11.96
N SER A 173 13.25 5.31 -11.54
CA SER A 173 14.43 5.99 -12.06
C SER A 173 15.01 5.37 -13.34
N ALA A 174 14.47 4.25 -13.83
CA ALA A 174 14.96 3.61 -15.04
C ALA A 174 14.71 4.51 -16.26
N SER A 175 15.64 4.51 -17.22
CA SER A 175 15.43 5.17 -18.50
C SER A 175 14.32 4.47 -19.30
N ASP A 176 13.76 5.16 -20.29
CA ASP A 176 12.66 4.62 -21.10
C ASP A 176 13.06 3.33 -21.83
N ASP A 177 14.32 3.21 -22.26
CA ASP A 177 14.87 2.03 -22.94
C ASP A 177 15.13 0.83 -22.00
N GLU A 178 15.15 1.06 -20.69
CA GLU A 178 15.44 0.05 -19.67
C GLU A 178 14.20 -0.38 -18.89
N LEU A 179 13.23 0.50 -18.76
CA LEU A 179 12.07 0.34 -17.87
C LEU A 179 11.36 -0.99 -18.03
N ALA A 180 11.04 -1.41 -19.26
CA ALA A 180 10.36 -2.68 -19.50
C ALA A 180 11.15 -3.89 -18.96
N ARG A 181 12.46 -3.92 -19.24
CA ARG A 181 13.34 -5.01 -18.77
C ARG A 181 13.49 -4.97 -17.25
N GLU A 182 13.59 -3.79 -16.65
CA GLU A 182 13.71 -3.66 -15.20
C GLU A 182 12.45 -4.13 -14.48
N LEU A 183 11.26 -3.78 -14.98
CA LEU A 183 9.98 -4.24 -14.45
C LEU A 183 9.87 -5.77 -14.51
N ASP A 184 10.23 -6.38 -15.63
CA ASP A 184 10.17 -7.85 -15.80
C ASP A 184 11.16 -8.58 -14.86
N ARG A 185 12.30 -7.96 -14.54
CA ARG A 185 13.31 -8.53 -13.62
C ARG A 185 12.91 -8.46 -12.15
N GLN A 186 11.99 -7.56 -11.76
CA GLN A 186 11.65 -7.38 -10.34
C GLN A 186 10.93 -8.59 -9.73
N GLY A 187 10.34 -9.49 -10.53
CA GLY A 187 9.78 -10.75 -10.02
C GLY A 187 10.82 -11.62 -9.29
N ALA A 188 12.10 -11.49 -9.65
CA ALA A 188 13.22 -12.19 -9.01
C ALA A 188 13.93 -11.34 -7.93
N ASN A 189 13.44 -10.14 -7.62
CA ASN A 189 14.04 -9.27 -6.61
C ASN A 189 13.97 -9.93 -5.22
N ALA A 190 15.10 -9.99 -4.51
CA ALA A 190 15.19 -10.65 -3.22
C ALA A 190 14.19 -10.13 -2.17
N LEU A 191 13.87 -8.82 -2.19
CA LEU A 191 12.92 -8.25 -1.25
C LEU A 191 11.47 -8.57 -1.63
N ASN A 192 11.11 -8.57 -2.92
CA ASN A 192 9.80 -9.05 -3.38
C ASN A 192 9.59 -10.52 -3.02
N LEU A 193 10.62 -11.36 -3.22
CA LEU A 193 10.57 -12.77 -2.82
C LEU A 193 10.43 -12.94 -1.31
N ARG A 194 11.07 -12.08 -0.51
CA ARG A 194 10.92 -12.08 0.95
C ARG A 194 9.49 -11.71 1.36
N ILE A 195 8.90 -10.66 0.77
CA ILE A 195 7.49 -10.30 1.01
C ILE A 195 6.60 -11.49 0.68
N ALA A 196 6.71 -12.04 -0.53
CA ALA A 196 5.86 -13.13 -0.99
C ALA A 196 5.96 -14.37 -0.09
N ARG A 197 7.17 -14.75 0.32
CA ARG A 197 7.38 -15.88 1.26
C ARG A 197 6.79 -15.59 2.64
N GLY A 198 7.09 -14.43 3.21
CA GLY A 198 6.57 -14.07 4.54
C GLY A 198 5.05 -14.00 4.55
N LEU A 199 4.43 -13.49 3.48
CA LEU A 199 2.99 -13.53 3.33
C LEU A 199 2.48 -14.97 3.23
N ALA A 200 3.03 -15.79 2.33
CA ALA A 200 2.60 -17.18 2.14
C ALA A 200 2.70 -18.02 3.44
N GLU A 201 3.72 -17.76 4.27
CA GLU A 201 3.93 -18.47 5.53
C GLU A 201 2.96 -18.03 6.64
N ASN A 202 2.66 -16.72 6.76
CA ASN A 202 2.00 -16.17 7.94
C ASN A 202 0.52 -15.80 7.70
N ILE A 203 0.18 -15.34 6.49
CA ILE A 203 -1.15 -14.81 6.15
C ILE A 203 -2.27 -15.85 6.29
N PRO A 204 -2.11 -17.13 5.88
CA PRO A 204 -3.20 -18.11 6.03
C PRO A 204 -3.68 -18.28 7.47
N ARG A 205 -2.76 -18.17 8.44
CA ARG A 205 -3.10 -18.21 9.87
C ARG A 205 -3.61 -16.86 10.36
N PHE A 206 -2.92 -15.78 10.00
CA PHE A 206 -3.23 -14.44 10.51
C PHE A 206 -4.60 -13.93 10.04
N LEU A 207 -5.00 -14.25 8.81
CA LEU A 207 -6.28 -13.84 8.22
C LEU A 207 -7.40 -14.87 8.34
N ALA A 208 -7.21 -15.97 9.09
CA ALA A 208 -8.16 -17.08 9.14
C ALA A 208 -9.59 -16.65 9.53
N ASP A 209 -9.72 -15.62 10.35
CA ASP A 209 -10.95 -15.01 10.83
C ASP A 209 -11.13 -13.55 10.37
N LEU A 210 -10.33 -13.06 9.41
CA LEU A 210 -10.35 -11.68 8.92
C LEU A 210 -10.84 -11.63 7.47
N PRO A 211 -12.16 -11.68 7.20
CA PRO A 211 -12.68 -11.48 5.85
C PRO A 211 -12.33 -10.09 5.31
N TRP A 212 -12.13 -9.99 3.98
CA TRP A 212 -11.86 -8.71 3.33
C TRP A 212 -12.99 -7.70 3.55
N HIS A 213 -14.24 -8.12 3.30
CA HIS A 213 -15.44 -7.31 3.50
C HIS A 213 -15.93 -7.36 4.96
N MET A 214 -15.06 -6.98 5.90
CA MET A 214 -15.43 -6.77 7.29
C MET A 214 -16.00 -5.36 7.46
N GLU A 215 -17.10 -5.22 8.20
CA GLU A 215 -17.57 -3.88 8.61
C GLU A 215 -16.61 -3.32 9.68
N ILE A 216 -16.09 -2.12 9.43
CA ILE A 216 -15.16 -1.44 10.33
C ILE A 216 -15.91 -0.33 11.05
N ASP A 217 -16.00 -0.41 12.38
CA ASP A 217 -16.60 0.66 13.17
C ASP A 217 -15.70 1.89 13.15
N LEU A 218 -16.13 2.92 12.43
CA LEU A 218 -15.39 4.16 12.29
C LEU A 218 -15.42 4.94 13.62
N PRO A 219 -14.29 5.09 14.34
CA PRO A 219 -14.28 5.86 15.56
C PRO A 219 -14.55 7.34 15.27
N PRO A 220 -15.09 8.11 16.24
CA PRO A 220 -15.17 9.55 16.10
C PRO A 220 -13.76 10.15 16.00
N ARG A 221 -13.61 11.25 15.25
CA ARG A 221 -12.33 11.93 15.08
C ARG A 221 -11.79 12.41 16.43
N PRO A 222 -10.56 12.02 16.84
CA PRO A 222 -9.96 12.54 18.08
C PRO A 222 -9.69 14.05 17.99
N ALA A 223 -10.05 14.79 19.04
CA ALA A 223 -9.82 16.24 19.12
C ALA A 223 -8.33 16.62 19.02
N SER A 224 -7.42 15.70 19.39
CA SER A 224 -5.98 15.88 19.32
C SER A 224 -5.41 15.95 17.90
N LEU A 225 -6.18 15.53 16.88
CA LEU A 225 -5.80 15.71 15.47
C LEU A 225 -5.96 17.16 14.98
N LYS A 226 -6.60 18.05 15.78
CA LYS A 226 -6.74 19.49 15.49
C LYS A 226 -7.23 19.79 14.07
N GLU A 227 -6.37 20.39 13.23
CA GLU A 227 -6.67 20.80 11.85
C GLU A 227 -6.30 19.73 10.82
N PHE A 228 -5.57 18.68 11.22
CA PHE A 228 -5.25 17.58 10.31
C PHE A 228 -6.53 16.80 9.98
N ASP A 229 -7.12 17.11 8.84
CA ASP A 229 -8.37 16.52 8.38
C ASP A 229 -8.10 15.65 7.17
N TRP A 230 -8.21 14.34 7.38
CA TRP A 230 -8.08 13.36 6.33
C TRP A 230 -9.47 12.94 5.84
N SER A 231 -9.86 13.47 4.68
CA SER A 231 -11.10 13.11 3.99
C SER A 231 -11.06 11.71 3.37
#